data_AF-A0A6I9MKG4-F1
#
_entry.id   AF-A0A6I9MKG4-F1
#
_cell.length_a   1.000
_cell.length_b   1.000
_cell.length_c   1.000
_cell.angle_alpha   90.00
_cell.angle_beta   90.00
_cell.angle_gamma   90.00
#
_symmetry.space_group_name_H-M   'P 1'
#
loop_
_entity.id
_entity.type
_entity.pdbx_description
1 polymer ?
#
loop_
_entity_poly.entity_id
_entity_poly.type
_entity_poly.pdbx_seq_one_letter_code
_entity_poly.pdbx_strand_id
1 'polypeptide(L)'
;MQYSAATVEGLSGPLSGAYTLPTFKFQPRRESIDWRRISAVDVDRVARELDVATLQENIAGVTFCNLDREVCNHCRQPVDPVLLKVLRLAQLIIEYLLHCQDCLSASVAQLEARLQASLGQQQRGQQELGRQADELKGVREESRRRRKMISTLQQLLLQTGAHSYHTCHLCDKTFMNATFLRGHIQRRHAGTTEVGELGQHLGAAGLGF
;
A
#
# COMPACT_ATOMS: atom_id res chain seq x y z
N MET A 1 -32.39 14.69 18.33
CA MET A 1 -30.95 14.73 17.98
C MET A 1 -30.75 13.82 16.79
N GLN A 2 -30.56 14.42 15.61
CA GLN A 2 -30.38 13.72 14.33
C GLN A 2 -28.94 13.22 14.23
N TYR A 3 -28.77 11.93 13.94
CA TYR A 3 -27.48 11.36 13.55
C TYR A 3 -27.44 11.30 12.02
N SER A 4 -26.56 12.09 11.42
CA SER A 4 -26.26 12.03 9.99
C SER A 4 -25.37 10.82 9.69
N ALA A 5 -25.82 10.01 8.74
CA ALA A 5 -25.03 8.94 8.14
C ALA A 5 -23.96 9.55 7.21
N ALA A 6 -22.70 9.15 7.41
CA ALA A 6 -21.61 9.51 6.52
C ALA A 6 -21.68 8.66 5.26
N THR A 7 -21.98 9.33 4.14
CA THR A 7 -21.96 8.75 2.80
C THR A 7 -20.52 8.42 2.42
N VAL A 8 -20.30 7.16 2.05
CA VAL A 8 -19.06 6.66 1.48
C VAL A 8 -19.03 7.12 0.02
N GLU A 9 -18.34 8.23 -0.27
CA GLU A 9 -18.15 8.68 -1.65
C GLU A 9 -17.13 7.77 -2.35
N GLY A 10 -17.66 6.90 -3.20
CA GLY A 10 -16.91 6.03 -4.08
C GLY A 10 -16.18 6.80 -5.19
N LEU A 11 -14.92 6.41 -5.39
CA LEU A 11 -14.27 6.17 -6.68
C LEU A 11 -15.03 6.66 -7.92
N SER A 12 -14.88 7.93 -8.30
CA SER A 12 -15.15 8.43 -9.66
C SER A 12 -14.50 9.80 -9.88
N GLY A 13 -13.17 9.86 -9.73
CA GLY A 13 -12.40 10.98 -10.28
C GLY A 13 -12.17 10.75 -11.78
N PRO A 14 -12.25 11.78 -12.64
CA PRO A 14 -12.05 11.60 -14.08
C PRO A 14 -10.63 11.09 -14.36
N LEU A 15 -10.52 9.84 -14.82
CA LEU A 15 -9.27 9.16 -15.20
C LEU A 15 -8.68 9.65 -16.53
N SER A 16 -8.96 10.88 -16.92
CA SER A 16 -8.37 11.49 -18.11
C SER A 16 -8.06 12.93 -17.78
N GLY A 17 -6.83 13.15 -17.29
CA GLY A 17 -6.22 14.46 -17.45
C GLY A 17 -6.24 14.76 -18.93
N ALA A 18 -6.93 15.83 -19.33
CA ALA A 18 -7.05 16.25 -20.71
C ALA A 18 -5.63 16.38 -21.31
N TYR A 19 -5.28 15.43 -22.17
CA TYR A 19 -3.95 15.36 -22.77
C TYR A 19 -3.90 16.34 -23.94
N THR A 20 -3.31 17.52 -23.71
CA THR A 20 -2.99 18.43 -24.81
C THR A 20 -1.62 18.04 -25.35
N LEU A 21 -1.57 17.00 -26.18
CA LEU A 21 -0.44 16.86 -27.09
C LEU A 21 -0.41 18.12 -27.96
N PRO A 22 0.75 18.76 -28.16
CA PRO A 22 0.83 19.94 -29.00
C PRO A 22 0.31 19.60 -30.40
N THR A 23 -0.54 20.47 -30.94
CA THR A 23 -1.13 20.28 -32.27
C THR A 23 -0.05 20.10 -33.32
N PHE A 24 -0.04 18.95 -34.00
CA PHE A 24 0.91 18.66 -35.07
C PHE A 24 0.72 19.60 -36.26
N LYS A 25 1.82 20.17 -36.74
CA LYS A 25 1.88 20.96 -37.96
C LYS A 25 3.23 20.72 -38.63
N PHE A 26 3.20 20.53 -39.94
CA PHE A 26 4.42 20.43 -40.73
C PHE A 26 5.25 21.70 -40.65
N GLN A 27 6.56 21.54 -40.47
CA GLN A 27 7.52 22.61 -40.36
C GLN A 27 7.91 23.14 -41.75
N PRO A 28 8.23 24.45 -41.85
CA PRO A 28 8.75 25.03 -43.08
C PRO A 28 10.18 24.52 -43.35
N ARG A 29 10.45 24.16 -44.60
CA ARG A 29 11.77 23.66 -45.05
C ARG A 29 12.63 24.81 -45.53
N ARG A 30 13.62 25.18 -44.72
CA ARG A 30 14.46 26.37 -44.95
C ARG A 30 15.91 26.02 -45.28
N GLU A 31 16.36 24.84 -44.90
CA GLU A 31 17.76 24.43 -44.99
C GLU A 31 18.06 23.86 -46.38
N SER A 32 19.16 24.25 -47.00
CA SER A 32 19.60 23.68 -48.27
C SER A 32 20.11 22.25 -48.09
N ILE A 33 20.02 21.43 -49.14
CA ILE A 33 20.55 20.08 -49.13
C ILE A 33 22.09 20.10 -49.08
N ASP A 34 22.68 19.41 -48.11
CA ASP A 34 24.11 19.12 -48.14
C ASP A 34 24.38 17.91 -49.06
N TRP A 35 24.53 18.21 -50.36
CA TRP A 35 24.80 17.21 -51.37
C TRP A 35 26.09 16.42 -51.14
N ARG A 36 27.10 17.01 -50.47
CA ARG A 36 28.36 16.30 -50.18
C ARG A 36 28.11 15.22 -49.14
N ARG A 37 27.40 15.56 -48.08
CA ARG A 37 27.03 14.61 -47.03
C ARG A 37 26.16 13.48 -47.59
N ILE A 38 25.13 13.81 -48.37
CA ILE A 38 24.25 12.81 -48.99
C ILE A 38 25.02 11.88 -49.92
N SER A 39 25.95 12.42 -50.73
CA SER A 39 26.75 11.60 -51.67
C SER A 39 27.75 10.68 -50.97
N ALA A 40 28.14 10.99 -49.73
CA ALA A 40 29.07 10.17 -48.95
C ALA A 40 28.38 8.95 -48.30
N VAL A 41 27.06 8.92 -48.25
CA VAL A 41 26.30 7.82 -47.66
C VAL A 41 26.19 6.66 -48.66
N ASP A 42 26.75 5.51 -48.29
CA ASP A 42 26.55 4.25 -49.01
C ASP A 42 25.21 3.61 -48.57
N VAL A 43 24.16 3.88 -49.35
CA VAL A 43 22.79 3.42 -49.07
C VAL A 43 22.68 1.90 -49.13
N ASP A 44 23.42 1.24 -50.01
CA ASP A 44 23.38 -0.22 -50.15
C ASP A 44 24.00 -0.90 -48.93
N ARG A 45 25.10 -0.34 -48.42
CA ARG A 45 25.69 -0.79 -47.16
C ARG A 45 24.74 -0.58 -45.99
N VAL A 46 24.11 0.60 -45.87
CA VAL A 46 23.13 0.90 -44.82
C VAL A 46 21.99 -0.13 -44.83
N ALA A 47 21.47 -0.47 -46.01
CA ALA A 47 20.40 -1.46 -46.15
C ALA A 47 20.87 -2.88 -45.77
N ARG A 48 22.05 -3.31 -46.23
CA ARG A 48 22.58 -4.66 -45.93
C ARG A 48 22.95 -4.84 -44.46
N GLU A 49 23.51 -3.81 -43.84
CA GLU A 49 24.02 -3.86 -42.46
C GLU A 49 22.98 -3.41 -41.42
N LEU A 50 21.82 -2.90 -41.87
CA LEU A 50 20.81 -2.27 -41.01
C LEU A 50 21.43 -1.15 -40.14
N ASP A 51 22.26 -0.31 -40.75
CA ASP A 51 22.95 0.78 -40.06
C ASP A 51 21.98 1.94 -39.76
N VAL A 52 21.20 1.76 -38.68
CA VAL A 52 20.24 2.74 -38.20
C VAL A 52 20.94 4.01 -37.71
N ALA A 53 22.19 3.95 -37.26
CA ALA A 53 22.94 5.12 -36.81
C ALA A 53 23.15 6.10 -37.97
N THR A 54 23.61 5.61 -39.12
CA THR A 54 23.76 6.44 -40.33
C THR A 54 22.41 7.03 -40.77
N LEU A 55 21.31 6.28 -40.70
CA LEU A 55 19.97 6.81 -41.00
C LEU A 55 19.58 7.93 -40.02
N GLN A 56 19.79 7.72 -38.73
CA GLN A 56 19.44 8.68 -37.68
C GLN A 56 20.25 9.97 -37.81
N GLU A 57 21.52 9.90 -38.21
CA GLU A 57 22.35 11.08 -38.42
C GLU A 57 21.88 11.94 -39.60
N ASN A 58 21.29 11.32 -40.63
CA ASN A 58 20.85 12.01 -41.84
C ASN A 58 19.35 12.35 -41.85
N ILE A 59 18.57 11.80 -40.91
CA ILE A 59 17.11 11.93 -40.91
C ILE A 59 16.66 13.39 -40.91
N ALA A 60 17.27 14.26 -40.10
CA ALA A 60 16.90 15.67 -40.04
C ALA A 60 17.24 16.39 -41.35
N GLY A 61 18.44 16.14 -41.90
CA GLY A 61 18.89 16.75 -43.14
C GLY A 61 18.05 16.36 -44.35
N VAL A 62 17.51 15.14 -44.39
CA VAL A 62 16.57 14.72 -45.44
C VAL A 62 15.15 15.24 -45.14
N THR A 63 14.71 15.15 -43.89
CA THR A 63 13.33 15.43 -43.47
C THR A 63 13.01 16.91 -43.41
N PHE A 64 13.97 17.84 -43.36
CA PHE A 64 13.70 19.28 -43.25
C PHE A 64 14.40 20.13 -44.32
N CYS A 65 15.10 19.52 -45.28
CA CYS A 65 15.69 20.26 -46.38
C CYS A 65 14.65 20.82 -47.35
N ASN A 66 15.02 21.95 -47.94
CA ASN A 66 14.34 22.61 -49.03
C ASN A 66 14.69 21.93 -50.35
N LEU A 67 13.67 21.56 -51.12
CA LEU A 67 13.81 20.94 -52.44
C LEU A 67 13.52 21.94 -53.57
N ASP A 68 13.20 23.19 -53.24
CA ASP A 68 12.81 24.20 -54.20
C ASP A 68 14.00 24.55 -55.09
N ARG A 69 13.83 24.34 -56.41
CA ARG A 69 14.79 24.74 -57.45
C ARG A 69 16.15 24.02 -57.39
N GLU A 70 16.17 22.81 -56.84
CA GLU A 70 17.35 21.96 -56.90
C GLU A 70 17.72 21.59 -58.35
N VAL A 71 19.02 21.62 -58.64
CA VAL A 71 19.58 21.31 -59.96
C VAL A 71 20.56 20.16 -59.84
N CYS A 72 20.65 19.35 -60.89
CA CYS A 72 21.63 18.26 -60.94
C CYS A 72 23.07 18.83 -60.87
N ASN A 73 23.88 18.30 -59.94
CA ASN A 73 25.28 18.72 -59.79
C ASN A 73 26.15 18.45 -61.02
N HIS A 74 25.78 17.49 -61.87
CA HIS A 74 26.57 17.11 -63.05
C HIS A 74 26.22 17.90 -64.31
N CYS A 75 24.93 17.98 -64.66
CA CYS A 75 24.48 18.62 -65.91
C CYS A 75 23.81 19.98 -65.71
N ARG A 76 23.64 20.44 -64.46
CA ARG A 76 23.00 21.71 -64.08
C ARG A 76 21.54 21.86 -64.54
N GLN A 77 20.91 20.78 -65.00
CA GLN A 77 19.50 20.76 -65.35
C GLN A 77 18.62 20.68 -64.09
N PRO A 78 17.39 21.23 -64.12
CA PRO A 78 16.43 21.04 -63.05
C PRO A 78 16.17 19.55 -62.79
N VAL A 79 16.00 19.19 -61.52
CA VAL A 79 15.57 17.84 -61.15
C VAL A 79 14.12 17.61 -61.62
N ASP A 80 13.79 16.38 -62.02
CA ASP A 80 12.44 16.00 -62.42
C ASP A 80 11.41 16.37 -61.32
N PRO A 81 10.39 17.20 -61.64
CA PRO A 81 9.35 17.59 -60.70
C PRO A 81 8.60 16.42 -60.05
N VAL A 82 8.45 15.28 -60.73
CA VAL A 82 7.79 14.08 -60.17
C VAL A 82 8.66 13.45 -59.09
N LEU A 83 9.98 13.34 -59.29
CA LEU A 83 10.90 12.85 -58.27
C LEU A 83 10.94 13.77 -57.06
N LEU A 84 10.94 15.10 -57.28
CA LEU A 84 10.84 16.07 -56.18
C LEU A 84 9.54 15.92 -55.39
N LYS A 85 8.41 15.62 -56.05
CA LYS A 85 7.14 15.32 -55.36
C LYS A 85 7.23 14.04 -54.53
N VAL A 86 7.84 12.97 -55.05
CA VAL A 86 8.06 11.73 -54.30
C VAL A 86 8.90 12.00 -53.06
N LEU A 87 10.02 12.72 -53.20
CA LEU A 87 10.86 13.09 -52.06
C LEU A 87 10.09 13.98 -51.08
N ARG A 88 9.30 14.95 -51.56
CA ARG A 88 8.48 15.78 -50.70
C ARG A 88 7.44 14.98 -49.91
N LEU A 89 6.81 13.99 -50.52
CA LEU A 89 5.91 13.06 -49.82
C LEU A 89 6.67 12.25 -48.77
N ALA A 90 7.85 11.72 -49.10
CA ALA A 90 8.69 11.02 -48.15
C ALA A 90 9.05 11.90 -46.94
N GLN A 91 9.41 13.16 -47.17
CA GLN A 91 9.72 14.10 -46.09
C GLN A 91 8.53 14.34 -45.14
N LEU A 92 7.32 14.51 -45.68
CA LEU A 92 6.11 14.69 -44.88
C LEU A 92 5.76 13.41 -44.10
N ILE A 93 5.93 12.24 -44.72
CA ILE A 93 5.73 10.96 -44.06
C ILE A 93 6.73 10.80 -42.91
N ILE A 94 8.03 11.06 -43.13
CA ILE A 94 9.05 10.92 -42.10
C ILE A 94 8.79 11.90 -40.96
N GLU A 95 8.45 13.15 -41.25
CA GLU A 95 8.12 14.15 -40.21
C GLU A 95 6.91 13.72 -39.36
N TYR A 96 5.88 13.15 -39.99
CA TYR A 96 4.74 12.59 -39.27
C TYR A 96 5.13 11.38 -38.42
N LEU A 97 5.97 10.49 -38.94
CA LEU A 97 6.47 9.32 -38.20
C LEU A 97 7.32 9.74 -36.99
N LEU A 98 8.16 10.77 -37.11
CA LEU A 98 8.91 11.35 -35.99
C LEU A 98 7.96 11.90 -34.93
N HIS A 99 6.92 12.64 -35.33
CA HIS A 99 5.90 13.10 -34.39
C HIS A 99 5.17 11.94 -33.68
N CYS A 100 4.82 10.88 -34.40
CA CYS A 100 4.24 9.68 -33.80
C CYS A 100 5.21 9.03 -32.81
N GLN A 101 6.49 8.92 -33.14
CA GLN A 101 7.52 8.40 -32.24
C GLN A 101 7.60 9.21 -30.95
N ASP A 102 7.61 10.54 -31.03
CA ASP A 102 7.64 11.42 -29.86
C ASP A 102 6.38 11.24 -28.99
N CYS A 103 5.20 11.20 -29.60
CA CYS A 103 3.94 11.00 -28.89
C CYS A 103 3.89 9.65 -28.17
N LEU A 104 4.31 8.58 -28.85
CA LEU A 104 4.36 7.24 -28.27
C LEU A 104 5.38 7.16 -27.14
N SER A 105 6.57 7.74 -27.33
CA SER A 105 7.63 7.77 -26.32
C SER A 105 7.19 8.51 -25.06
N ALA A 106 6.54 9.67 -25.22
CA ALA A 106 5.97 10.43 -24.12
C ALA A 106 4.85 9.66 -23.39
N SER A 107 3.99 8.97 -24.14
CA SER A 107 2.91 8.14 -23.58
C SER A 107 3.46 6.97 -22.75
N VAL A 108 4.47 6.26 -23.28
CA VAL A 108 5.16 5.16 -22.58
C VAL A 108 5.79 5.67 -21.29
N ALA A 109 6.61 6.73 -21.36
CA ALA A 109 7.27 7.29 -20.18
C ALA A 109 6.26 7.71 -19.09
N GLN A 110 5.11 8.26 -19.50
CA GLN A 110 4.04 8.62 -18.57
C GLN A 110 3.37 7.40 -17.93
N LEU A 111 3.07 6.36 -18.72
CA LEU A 111 2.48 5.13 -18.21
C LEU A 111 3.42 4.42 -17.22
N GLU A 112 4.71 4.39 -17.53
CA GLU A 112 5.75 3.88 -16.63
C GLU A 112 5.79 4.68 -15.31
N ALA A 113 5.79 6.01 -15.38
CA ALA A 113 5.77 6.86 -14.18
C ALA A 113 4.53 6.61 -13.31
N ARG A 114 3.34 6.45 -13.93
CA ARG A 114 2.09 6.11 -13.23
C ARG A 114 2.16 4.73 -12.59
N LEU A 115 2.71 3.75 -13.28
CA LEU A 115 2.90 2.40 -12.74
C LEU A 115 3.81 2.43 -11.53
N GLN A 116 4.96 3.11 -11.60
CA GLN A 116 5.90 3.24 -10.49
C GLN A 116 5.26 3.95 -9.28
N ALA A 117 4.48 5.02 -9.51
CA ALA A 117 3.75 5.68 -8.44
C ALA A 117 2.73 4.75 -7.77
N SER A 118 1.98 3.97 -8.55
CA SER A 118 1.00 3.00 -8.04
C SER A 118 1.67 1.88 -7.23
N LEU A 119 2.81 1.35 -7.70
CA LEU A 119 3.58 0.35 -6.97
C LEU A 119 4.09 0.90 -5.63
N GLY A 120 4.61 2.13 -5.63
CA GLY A 120 5.04 2.80 -4.41
C GLY A 120 3.90 3.01 -3.40
N GLN A 121 2.71 3.39 -3.87
CA GLN A 121 1.51 3.49 -3.01
C GLN A 121 1.09 2.14 -2.45
N GLN A 122 1.09 1.09 -3.28
CA GLN A 122 0.76 -0.26 -2.86
C GLN A 122 1.73 -0.75 -1.77
N GLN A 123 3.03 -0.55 -1.94
CA GLN A 123 4.04 -0.96 -0.96
C GLN A 123 3.86 -0.26 0.38
N ARG A 124 3.62 1.06 0.37
CA ARG A 124 3.31 1.83 1.58
C ARG A 124 2.04 1.31 2.27
N GLY A 125 1.00 1.01 1.49
CA GLY A 125 -0.24 0.42 2.00
C GLY A 125 0.00 -0.94 2.67
N GLN A 126 0.81 -1.81 2.08
CA GLN A 126 1.18 -3.09 2.70
C GLN A 126 1.95 -2.92 4.00
N GLN A 127 2.88 -1.98 4.06
CA GLN A 127 3.63 -1.68 5.29
C GLN A 127 2.69 -1.19 6.41
N GLU A 128 1.76 -0.30 6.09
CA GLU A 128 0.79 0.21 7.08
C GLU A 128 -0.17 -0.89 7.55
N LEU A 129 -0.64 -1.76 6.64
CA LEU A 129 -1.45 -2.92 7.01
C LEU A 129 -0.69 -3.88 7.94
N GLY A 130 0.60 -4.11 7.68
CA GLY A 130 1.46 -4.90 8.56
C GLY A 130 1.58 -4.27 9.95
N ARG A 131 1.83 -2.95 10.01
CA ARG A 131 1.92 -2.19 11.26
C ARG A 131 0.63 -2.28 12.08
N GLN A 132 -0.52 -2.09 11.44
CA GLN A 132 -1.83 -2.18 12.09
C GLN A 132 -2.13 -3.60 12.58
N ALA A 133 -1.73 -4.64 11.84
CA ALA A 133 -1.89 -6.02 12.25
C ALA A 133 -1.08 -6.34 13.52
N ASP A 134 0.17 -5.85 13.60
CA ASP A 134 1.02 -5.99 14.78
C ASP A 134 0.47 -5.24 15.99
N GLU A 135 -0.02 -4.02 15.79
CA GLU A 135 -0.68 -3.23 16.85
C GLU A 135 -1.93 -3.93 17.38
N LEU A 136 -2.80 -4.43 16.49
CA LEU A 136 -3.98 -5.20 16.86
C LEU A 136 -3.62 -6.47 17.64
N LYS A 137 -2.54 -7.15 17.25
CA LYS A 137 -2.04 -8.32 17.99
C LYS A 137 -1.60 -7.93 19.39
N GLY A 138 -0.84 -6.84 19.54
CA GLY A 138 -0.41 -6.32 20.84
C GLY A 138 -1.59 -5.97 21.75
N VAL A 139 -2.58 -5.23 21.23
CA VAL A 139 -3.79 -4.87 21.97
C VAL A 139 -4.59 -6.12 22.38
N ARG A 140 -4.72 -7.12 21.51
CA ARG A 140 -5.40 -8.39 21.83
C ARG A 140 -4.70 -9.15 22.95
N GLU A 141 -3.37 -9.21 22.92
CA GLU A 141 -2.58 -9.86 23.96
C GLU A 141 -2.71 -9.14 25.30
N GLU A 142 -2.62 -7.81 25.32
CA GLU A 142 -2.82 -7.01 26.53
C GLU A 142 -4.24 -7.19 27.09
N SER A 143 -5.25 -7.14 26.23
CA SER A 143 -6.65 -7.37 26.59
C SER A 143 -6.84 -8.76 27.21
N ARG A 144 -6.17 -9.79 26.67
CA ARG A 144 -6.16 -11.15 27.24
C ARG A 144 -5.49 -11.19 28.61
N ARG A 145 -4.36 -10.51 28.80
CA ARG A 145 -3.66 -10.42 30.11
C ARG A 145 -4.54 -9.74 31.15
N ARG A 146 -5.16 -8.59 30.82
CA ARG A 146 -6.08 -7.86 31.71
C ARG A 146 -7.28 -8.73 32.10
N ARG A 147 -7.92 -9.43 31.15
CA ARG A 147 -9.02 -10.37 31.45
C ARG A 147 -8.61 -11.47 32.43
N LYS A 148 -7.44 -12.09 32.22
CA LYS A 148 -6.91 -13.12 33.14
C LYS A 148 -6.72 -12.54 34.55
N MET A 149 -6.09 -11.38 34.66
CA MET A 149 -5.85 -10.70 35.95
C MET A 149 -7.15 -10.40 36.69
N ILE A 150 -8.16 -9.87 35.99
CA ILE A 150 -9.49 -9.62 36.58
C ILE A 150 -10.12 -10.92 37.08
N SER A 151 -10.08 -11.99 36.28
CA SER A 151 -10.63 -13.30 36.68
C SER A 151 -9.93 -13.86 37.93
N THR A 152 -8.60 -13.73 38.03
CA THR A 152 -7.84 -14.18 39.20
C THR A 152 -8.18 -13.35 40.44
N LEU A 153 -8.30 -12.03 40.30
CA LEU A 153 -8.71 -11.15 41.40
C LEU A 153 -10.14 -11.47 41.87
N GLN A 154 -11.08 -11.70 40.95
CA GLN A 154 -12.44 -12.12 41.28
C GLN A 154 -12.47 -13.45 42.05
N GLN A 155 -11.69 -14.45 41.63
CA GLN A 155 -11.57 -15.72 42.34
C GLN A 155 -11.02 -15.53 43.77
N LEU A 156 -10.00 -14.70 43.96
CA LEU A 156 -9.45 -14.41 45.28
C LEU A 156 -10.45 -13.71 46.21
N LEU A 157 -11.22 -12.76 45.66
CA LEU A 157 -12.30 -12.08 46.40
C LEU A 157 -13.39 -13.07 46.83
N LEU A 158 -13.78 -14.01 45.96
CA LEU A 158 -14.74 -15.07 46.28
C LEU A 158 -14.22 -16.01 47.37
N GLN A 159 -12.95 -16.43 47.30
CA GLN A 159 -12.32 -17.26 48.35
C GLN A 159 -12.26 -16.52 49.69
N THR A 160 -11.90 -15.24 49.67
CA THR A 160 -11.87 -14.43 50.89
C THR A 160 -13.29 -14.23 51.44
N GLY A 161 -14.29 -13.99 50.59
CA GLY A 161 -15.70 -13.82 50.96
C GLY A 161 -16.38 -15.09 51.50
N ALA A 162 -15.95 -16.27 51.04
CA ALA A 162 -16.42 -17.56 51.56
C ALA A 162 -15.80 -17.90 52.94
N HIS A 163 -14.66 -17.29 53.28
CA HIS A 163 -13.96 -17.46 54.56
C HIS A 163 -14.00 -16.22 55.47
N SER A 164 -14.72 -15.15 55.10
CA SER A 164 -14.74 -13.86 55.82
C SER A 164 -15.78 -13.79 56.94
N TYR A 165 -16.52 -14.87 57.17
CA TYR A 165 -17.59 -14.91 58.17
C TYR A 165 -17.24 -15.93 59.25
N HIS A 166 -17.16 -15.47 60.49
CA HIS A 166 -16.82 -16.28 61.65
C HIS A 166 -18.06 -16.52 62.50
N THR A 167 -18.53 -17.76 62.58
CA THR A 167 -19.70 -18.14 63.37
C THR A 167 -19.33 -18.45 64.81
N CYS A 168 -20.19 -18.04 65.75
CA CYS A 168 -20.07 -18.43 67.16
C CYS A 168 -20.71 -19.81 67.36
N HIS A 169 -19.92 -20.76 67.84
CA HIS A 169 -20.35 -22.13 68.14
C HIS A 169 -21.30 -22.24 69.35
N LEU A 170 -21.52 -21.16 70.10
CA LEU A 170 -22.35 -21.15 71.30
C LEU A 170 -23.74 -20.56 71.07
N CYS A 171 -23.95 -19.81 69.98
CA CYS A 171 -25.25 -19.19 69.70
C CYS A 171 -25.50 -18.87 68.21
N ASP A 172 -24.79 -19.53 67.29
CA ASP A 172 -24.92 -19.44 65.82
C ASP A 172 -24.88 -18.03 65.21
N LYS A 173 -24.36 -17.03 65.95
CA LYS A 173 -24.19 -15.66 65.43
C LYS A 173 -22.97 -15.58 64.51
N THR A 174 -23.13 -14.94 63.36
CA THR A 174 -22.08 -14.77 62.36
C THR A 174 -21.47 -13.38 62.40
N PHE A 175 -20.14 -13.27 62.35
CA PHE A 175 -19.38 -12.03 62.46
C PHE A 175 -18.46 -11.83 61.25
N MET A 176 -18.30 -10.57 60.80
CA MET A 176 -17.49 -10.23 59.62
C MET A 176 -15.96 -10.33 59.81
N ASN A 177 -15.49 -10.50 61.06
CA ASN A 177 -14.08 -10.77 61.35
C ASN A 177 -13.91 -11.49 62.69
N ALA A 178 -12.76 -12.15 62.88
CA ALA A 178 -12.45 -12.94 64.07
C ALA A 178 -12.39 -12.10 65.38
N THR A 179 -12.05 -10.81 65.29
CA THR A 179 -11.95 -9.91 66.44
C THR A 179 -13.33 -9.62 67.04
N PHE A 180 -14.33 -9.38 66.20
CA PHE A 180 -15.71 -9.19 66.64
C PHE A 180 -16.30 -10.47 67.24
N LEU A 181 -16.01 -11.64 66.65
CA LEU A 181 -16.38 -12.93 67.25
C LEU A 181 -15.77 -13.10 68.64
N ARG A 182 -14.45 -12.84 68.79
CA ARG A 182 -13.75 -12.96 70.08
C ARG A 182 -14.35 -12.03 71.15
N GLY A 183 -14.59 -10.77 70.81
CA GLY A 183 -15.24 -9.81 71.70
C GLY A 183 -16.71 -10.14 72.00
N HIS A 184 -17.40 -10.88 71.13
CA HIS A 184 -18.74 -11.41 71.39
C HIS A 184 -18.68 -12.57 72.40
N ILE A 185 -17.82 -13.55 72.18
CA ILE A 185 -17.59 -14.67 73.11
C ILE A 185 -17.25 -14.13 74.49
N GLN A 186 -16.33 -13.16 74.58
CA GLN A 186 -15.91 -12.59 75.86
C GLN A 186 -16.98 -11.74 76.58
N ARG A 187 -18.02 -11.25 75.90
CA ARG A 187 -19.07 -10.43 76.54
C ARG A 187 -20.36 -11.18 76.83
N ARG A 188 -20.65 -12.21 76.02
CA ARG A 188 -21.92 -12.96 76.09
C ARG A 188 -21.73 -14.41 76.54
N HIS A 189 -20.52 -14.93 76.44
CA HIS A 189 -20.16 -16.31 76.78
C HIS A 189 -18.94 -16.41 77.72
N ALA A 190 -18.47 -15.29 78.30
CA ALA A 190 -17.35 -15.27 79.26
C ALA A 190 -17.60 -16.09 80.53
N GLY A 191 -18.82 -16.54 80.77
CA GLY A 191 -19.18 -17.44 81.87
C GLY A 191 -19.44 -18.89 81.44
N THR A 192 -19.14 -19.29 80.19
CA THR A 192 -19.36 -20.66 79.69
C THR A 192 -18.07 -21.38 79.32
N THR A 193 -16.91 -20.72 79.46
CA THR A 193 -15.60 -21.35 79.30
C THR A 193 -15.12 -21.98 80.60
N GLU A 194 -15.87 -22.95 81.12
CA GLU A 194 -15.39 -23.88 82.13
C GLU A 194 -16.09 -25.23 81.89
N VAL A 195 -15.31 -26.27 81.57
CA VAL A 195 -15.66 -27.72 81.57
C VAL A 195 -16.37 -28.28 80.32
N GLY A 196 -15.63 -29.17 79.61
CA GLY A 196 -16.14 -30.02 78.53
C GLY A 196 -15.02 -30.78 77.82
N GLU A 197 -14.28 -31.59 78.58
CA GLU A 197 -13.23 -32.51 78.12
C GLU A 197 -13.73 -33.58 77.12
N LEU A 198 -12.73 -34.15 76.43
CA LEU A 198 -12.65 -35.43 75.73
C LEU A 198 -13.82 -36.44 75.89
N GLY A 199 -14.11 -37.12 74.77
CA GLY A 199 -14.72 -38.46 74.74
C GLY A 199 -15.58 -38.67 73.50
N GLN A 200 -15.01 -38.93 72.33
CA GLN A 200 -14.93 -40.29 71.74
C GLN A 200 -16.11 -41.23 72.08
N HIS A 201 -16.92 -41.56 71.06
CA HIS A 201 -17.29 -42.94 70.69
C HIS A 201 -17.96 -42.89 69.29
N LEU A 202 -17.35 -43.34 68.19
CA LEU A 202 -17.07 -44.71 67.69
C LEU A 202 -18.30 -45.52 67.22
N GLY A 203 -18.24 -45.97 65.95
CA GLY A 203 -19.00 -47.08 65.35
C GLY A 203 -19.31 -46.87 63.86
N ALA A 204 -18.37 -47.12 62.92
CA ALA A 204 -18.07 -48.41 62.21
C ALA A 204 -19.09 -48.72 61.08
N ALA A 205 -18.79 -49.24 59.88
CA ALA A 205 -17.71 -50.01 59.23
C ALA A 205 -17.84 -49.83 57.67
N GLY A 206 -17.00 -50.32 56.74
CA GLY A 206 -15.95 -51.35 56.72
C GLY A 206 -15.01 -51.15 55.51
N LEU A 207 -13.74 -51.51 55.62
CA LEU A 207 -13.14 -52.83 55.30
C LEU A 207 -13.18 -53.20 53.82
N GLY A 208 -12.07 -52.94 53.13
CA GLY A 208 -11.67 -53.63 51.92
C GLY A 208 -10.72 -54.79 52.25
N PHE A 209 -11.07 -55.96 51.72
CA PHE A 209 -10.16 -56.86 51.02
C PHE A 209 -10.77 -57.10 49.65
#